data_AF-A0A5M8NY16-F1
#
_entry.id   AF-A0A5M8NY16-F1
#
_cell.length_a   1.000
_cell.length_b   1.000
_cell.length_c   1.000
_cell.angle_alpha   90.00
_cell.angle_beta   90.00
_cell.angle_gamma   90.00
#
_symmetry.space_group_name_H-M   'P 1'
#
loop_
_entity.id
_entity.type
_entity.pdbx_description
1 polymer ?
#
loop_
_entity_poly.entity_id
_entity_poly.type
_entity_poly.pdbx_seq_one_letter_code
_entity_poly.pdbx_strand_id
1 'polypeptide(L)'
;LSLLSNKIDAEITKTTAEVKGDWKPLIFLMTDGGPTDNWQKGLAEFQKRKVGVVVACAAGQGADANVLKQITEIVVQLDTADSATIKAFFKWVSASVSTGSQKIENSGAEVGGLNELPPPPPEVNIVV
;
A
#
# COMPACT_ATOMS: atom_id res chain seq x y z
N LEU A 1 -5.29 -5.70 -10.18
CA LEU A 1 -5.74 -5.92 -8.78
C LEU A 1 -6.29 -7.33 -8.50
N SER A 2 -6.82 -8.06 -9.49
CA SER A 2 -7.31 -9.44 -9.29
C SER A 2 -6.23 -10.39 -8.77
N LEU A 3 -5.00 -10.29 -9.30
CA LEU A 3 -3.86 -11.07 -8.82
C LEU A 3 -3.57 -10.81 -7.33
N LEU A 4 -3.54 -9.54 -6.93
CA LEU A 4 -3.34 -9.15 -5.53
C LEU A 4 -4.43 -9.73 -4.62
N SER A 5 -5.70 -9.69 -5.06
CA SER A 5 -6.81 -10.27 -4.29
C SER A 5 -6.66 -11.78 -4.11
N ASN A 6 -6.30 -12.51 -5.18
CA ASN A 6 -6.04 -13.94 -5.12
C ASN A 6 -4.88 -14.28 -4.18
N LYS A 7 -3.83 -13.44 -4.18
CA LYS A 7 -2.66 -13.61 -3.32
C LYS A 7 -2.99 -13.38 -1.85
N ILE A 8 -3.77 -12.33 -1.55
CA ILE A 8 -4.30 -12.10 -0.21
C ILE A 8 -5.08 -13.32 0.29
N ASP A 9 -5.97 -13.87 -0.54
CA ASP A 9 -6.80 -15.01 -0.14
C ASP A 9 -6.00 -16.32 0.04
N ALA A 10 -4.90 -16.49 -0.70
CA ALA A 10 -4.08 -17.70 -0.66
C ALA A 10 -2.96 -17.66 0.39
N GLU A 11 -2.42 -16.47 0.68
CA GLU A 11 -1.19 -16.32 1.47
C GLU A 11 -1.45 -15.78 2.89
N ILE A 12 -2.63 -15.21 3.16
CA ILE A 12 -2.97 -14.65 4.48
C ILE A 12 -3.88 -15.60 5.26
N THR A 13 -3.41 -16.02 6.43
CA THR A 13 -4.16 -16.89 7.34
C THR A 13 -5.13 -16.06 8.18
N LYS A 14 -6.44 -16.34 8.09
CA LYS A 14 -7.45 -15.63 8.87
C LYS A 14 -7.52 -16.15 10.31
N THR A 15 -7.70 -15.23 11.26
CA THR A 15 -7.97 -15.60 12.66
C THR A 15 -9.26 -16.40 12.78
N THR A 16 -9.18 -17.53 13.48
CA THR A 16 -10.31 -18.37 13.87
C THR A 16 -10.56 -18.25 15.37
N ALA A 17 -11.59 -18.92 15.88
CA ALA A 17 -11.84 -18.96 17.33
C ALA A 17 -10.71 -19.67 18.11
N GLU A 18 -9.95 -20.52 17.44
CA GLU A 18 -8.96 -21.41 18.06
C GLU A 18 -7.53 -20.92 17.83
N VAL A 19 -7.28 -20.27 16.69
CA VAL A 19 -5.93 -19.88 16.26
C VAL A 19 -5.93 -18.43 15.79
N LYS A 20 -5.00 -17.64 16.35
CA LYS A 20 -4.70 -16.30 15.86
C LYS A 20 -4.04 -16.40 14.49
N GLY A 21 -4.62 -15.72 13.50
CA GLY A 21 -4.08 -15.63 12.15
C GLY A 21 -3.14 -14.44 11.97
N ASP A 22 -2.82 -14.16 10.72
CA ASP A 22 -2.00 -13.04 10.31
C ASP A 22 -2.73 -11.71 10.53
N TRP A 23 -1.94 -10.67 10.77
CA TRP A 23 -2.43 -9.31 10.81
C TRP A 23 -2.82 -8.83 9.41
N LYS A 24 -3.70 -7.82 9.33
CA LYS A 24 -4.08 -7.25 8.04
C LYS A 24 -2.85 -6.79 7.24
N PRO A 25 -2.83 -7.06 5.91
CA PRO A 25 -1.68 -6.75 5.09
C PRO A 25 -1.47 -5.24 4.89
N LEU A 26 -0.19 -4.86 4.86
CA LEU A 26 0.29 -3.56 4.40
C LEU A 26 0.67 -3.69 2.91
N ILE A 27 0.07 -2.88 2.05
CA ILE A 27 0.18 -3.02 0.59
C ILE A 27 0.85 -1.77 0.02
N PHE A 28 1.92 -1.96 -0.74
CA PHE A 28 2.57 -0.91 -1.52
C PHE A 28 2.39 -1.22 -3.01
N LEU A 29 1.62 -0.39 -3.71
CA LEU A 29 1.41 -0.46 -5.15
C LEU A 29 2.28 0.60 -5.81
N MET A 30 3.06 0.23 -6.84
CA MET A 30 3.87 1.19 -7.60
C MET A 30 3.63 1.00 -9.09
N THR A 31 3.46 2.09 -9.83
CA THR A 31 3.28 2.06 -11.29
C THR A 31 3.82 3.33 -11.93
N ASP A 32 4.34 3.21 -13.15
CA ASP A 32 4.83 4.29 -14.00
C ASP A 32 3.87 4.64 -15.16
N GLY A 33 2.69 4.02 -15.19
CA GLY A 33 1.74 4.11 -16.30
C GLY A 33 0.28 4.02 -15.86
N GLY A 34 -0.62 4.18 -16.82
CA GLY A 34 -2.05 3.91 -16.66
C GLY A 34 -2.39 2.43 -16.85
N PRO A 35 -3.55 1.97 -16.33
CA PRO A 35 -4.01 0.59 -16.55
C PRO A 35 -4.33 0.34 -18.03
N THR A 36 -3.98 -0.85 -18.52
CA THR A 36 -4.21 -1.28 -19.91
C THR A 36 -5.35 -2.29 -20.05
N ASP A 37 -5.99 -2.66 -18.93
CA ASP A 37 -7.07 -3.64 -18.84
C ASP A 37 -8.33 -3.06 -18.17
N ASN A 38 -9.36 -3.90 -18.01
CA ASN A 38 -10.56 -3.56 -17.24
C ASN A 38 -10.29 -3.73 -15.73
N TRP A 39 -9.44 -2.84 -15.21
CA TRP A 39 -8.93 -2.84 -13.84
C TRP A 39 -10.04 -2.65 -12.79
N GLN A 40 -11.16 -2.02 -13.15
CA GLN A 40 -12.28 -1.73 -12.25
C GLN A 40 -12.90 -3.01 -11.67
N LYS A 41 -12.98 -4.09 -12.45
CA LYS A 41 -13.43 -5.40 -11.95
C LYS A 41 -12.49 -5.91 -10.85
N GLY A 42 -11.18 -5.75 -11.06
CA GLY A 42 -10.17 -6.11 -10.07
C GLY A 42 -10.23 -5.23 -8.81
N LEU A 43 -10.53 -3.94 -8.97
CA LEU A 43 -10.74 -3.03 -7.84
C LEU A 43 -11.95 -3.44 -7.00
N ALA A 44 -13.09 -3.72 -7.64
CA ALA A 44 -14.30 -4.15 -6.95
C ALA A 44 -14.10 -5.44 -6.15
N GLU A 45 -13.30 -6.38 -6.66
CA GLU A 45 -12.93 -7.59 -5.90
C GLU A 45 -11.97 -7.28 -4.75
N PHE A 46 -10.98 -6.42 -4.98
CA PHE A 46 -10.00 -6.02 -3.97
C PHE A 46 -10.66 -5.33 -2.77
N GLN A 47 -11.62 -4.44 -3.00
CA GLN A 47 -12.35 -3.72 -1.96
C GLN A 47 -13.17 -4.62 -1.02
N LYS A 48 -13.44 -5.88 -1.41
CA LYS A 48 -14.10 -6.87 -0.53
C LYS A 48 -13.16 -7.46 0.52
N ARG A 49 -11.84 -7.31 0.37
CA ARG A 49 -10.83 -7.89 1.26
C ARG A 49 -10.49 -6.91 2.38
N LYS A 50 -10.28 -7.45 3.59
CA LYS A 50 -9.87 -6.64 4.74
C LYS A 50 -8.35 -6.46 4.70
N VAL A 51 -7.93 -5.25 4.33
CA VAL A 51 -6.53 -4.83 4.27
C VAL A 51 -6.27 -3.75 5.32
N GLY A 52 -5.01 -3.57 5.71
CA GLY A 52 -4.62 -2.60 6.73
C GLY A 52 -4.46 -1.22 6.11
N VAL A 53 -3.30 -1.01 5.50
CA VAL A 53 -2.98 0.24 4.82
C VAL A 53 -2.54 -0.07 3.38
N VAL A 54 -3.02 0.73 2.43
CA VAL A 54 -2.67 0.62 1.01
C VAL A 54 -2.03 1.92 0.58
N VAL A 55 -0.78 1.88 0.14
CA VAL A 55 -0.05 3.03 -0.38
C VAL A 55 0.17 2.83 -1.86
N ALA A 56 -0.26 3.80 -2.68
CA ALA A 56 -0.02 3.80 -4.12
C ALA A 56 1.06 4.81 -4.48
N CYS A 57 1.99 4.44 -5.35
CA CYS A 57 3.13 5.23 -5.77
C CYS A 57 3.10 5.42 -7.29
N ALA A 58 2.88 6.66 -7.72
CA ALA A 58 3.00 7.13 -9.09
C ALA A 58 4.48 7.43 -9.39
N ALA A 59 5.13 6.55 -10.15
CA ALA A 59 6.53 6.70 -10.52
C ALA A 59 6.65 7.44 -11.86
N GLY A 60 7.02 8.72 -11.83
CA GLY A 60 7.14 9.57 -13.01
C GLY A 60 5.79 10.08 -13.54
N GLN A 61 5.85 10.71 -14.71
CA GLN A 61 4.72 11.47 -15.27
C GLN A 61 3.70 10.63 -16.05
N GLY A 62 4.02 9.37 -16.36
CA GLY A 62 3.14 8.46 -17.10
C GLY A 62 2.04 7.82 -16.24
N ALA A 63 2.19 7.87 -14.92
CA ALA A 63 1.26 7.27 -13.97
C ALA A 63 0.00 8.15 -13.81
N ASP A 64 -1.18 7.51 -13.86
CA ASP A 64 -2.44 8.21 -13.64
C ASP A 64 -2.79 8.25 -12.15
N ALA A 65 -2.47 9.37 -11.51
CA ALA A 65 -2.79 9.59 -10.10
C ALA A 65 -4.31 9.52 -9.81
N ASN A 66 -5.19 9.87 -10.75
CA ASN A 66 -6.63 9.79 -10.54
C ASN A 66 -7.13 8.35 -10.47
N VAL A 67 -6.50 7.44 -11.22
CA VAL A 67 -6.76 6.00 -11.10
C VAL A 67 -6.26 5.50 -9.75
N LEU A 68 -5.04 5.88 -9.34
CA LEU A 68 -4.49 5.46 -8.04
C LEU A 68 -5.35 5.92 -6.85
N LYS A 69 -5.91 7.14 -6.93
CA LYS A 69 -6.83 7.69 -5.92
C LYS A 69 -8.14 6.91 -5.79
N GLN A 70 -8.55 6.18 -6.84
CA GLN A 70 -9.71 5.28 -6.75
C GLN A 70 -9.37 3.96 -6.03
N ILE A 71 -8.09 3.62 -5.93
CA ILE A 71 -7.61 2.41 -5.26
C ILE A 71 -7.36 2.69 -3.77
N THR A 72 -6.76 3.84 -3.45
CA THR A 72 -6.45 4.25 -2.08
C THR A 72 -6.39 5.77 -1.95
N GLU A 73 -6.70 6.26 -0.74
CA GLU A 73 -6.54 7.67 -0.36
C GLU A 73 -5.05 8.06 -0.25
N ILE A 74 -4.15 7.08 -0.15
CA ILE A 74 -2.73 7.29 0.05
C ILE A 74 -2.00 7.17 -1.27
N VAL A 75 -1.95 8.26 -2.03
CA VAL A 75 -1.16 8.32 -3.25
C VAL A 75 0.09 9.15 -3.00
N VAL A 76 1.24 8.59 -3.34
CA VAL A 76 2.51 9.29 -3.38
C VAL A 76 2.99 9.39 -4.83
N GLN A 77 3.68 10.47 -5.16
CA GLN A 77 4.22 10.71 -6.49
C GLN A 77 5.72 10.96 -6.41
N LEU A 78 6.44 10.29 -7.30
CA LEU A 78 7.86 10.47 -7.54
C LEU A 78 7.99 11.24 -8.87
N ASP A 79 8.26 12.55 -8.79
CA ASP A 79 8.29 13.42 -9.97
C ASP A 79 9.38 12.99 -10.98
N THR A 80 10.51 12.53 -10.46
CA THR A 80 11.59 11.90 -11.20
C THR A 80 11.77 10.46 -10.73
N ALA A 81 11.68 9.50 -11.66
CA ALA A 81 12.02 8.10 -11.41
C ALA A 81 13.55 7.89 -11.35
N ASP A 82 14.26 8.80 -10.69
CA ASP A 82 15.70 8.69 -10.48
C ASP A 82 16.03 7.78 -9.29
N SER A 83 17.26 7.30 -9.27
CA SER A 83 17.73 6.35 -8.25
C SER A 83 17.66 6.91 -6.83
N ALA A 84 17.79 8.23 -6.65
CA ALA A 84 17.76 8.87 -5.34
C ALA A 84 16.35 8.86 -4.76
N THR A 85 15.36 9.24 -5.56
CA THR A 85 13.95 9.33 -5.18
C THR A 85 13.35 7.94 -4.91
N ILE A 86 13.67 6.96 -5.77
CA ILE A 86 13.28 5.56 -5.55
C ILE A 86 13.91 5.00 -4.26
N LYS A 87 15.19 5.33 -3.99
CA LYS A 87 15.86 4.92 -2.75
C LYS A 87 15.21 5.54 -1.51
N ALA A 88 14.84 6.81 -1.55
CA ALA A 88 14.11 7.48 -0.47
C ALA A 88 12.75 6.82 -0.22
N PHE A 89 12.00 6.51 -1.29
CA PHE A 89 10.74 5.78 -1.19
C PHE A 89 10.93 4.41 -0.53
N PHE A 90 11.88 3.59 -0.98
CA PHE A 90 12.09 2.27 -0.37
C PHE A 90 12.59 2.35 1.08
N LYS A 91 13.42 3.34 1.43
CA LYS A 91 13.77 3.61 2.84
C LYS A 91 12.53 3.89 3.69
N TRP A 92 11.60 4.69 3.16
CA TRP A 92 10.35 5.00 3.84
C TRP A 92 9.43 3.78 3.94
N VAL A 93 9.34 2.94 2.90
CA VAL A 93 8.63 1.66 2.94
C VAL A 93 9.21 0.75 4.03
N SER A 94 10.53 0.61 4.11
CA SER A 94 11.17 -0.18 5.17
C SER A 94 10.88 0.36 6.57
N ALA A 95 10.93 1.69 6.75
CA ALA A 95 10.58 2.32 8.02
C ALA A 95 9.10 2.08 8.37
N SER A 96 8.20 2.17 7.39
CA SER A 96 6.77 1.93 7.53
C SER A 96 6.45 0.51 8.00
N VAL A 97 7.10 -0.49 7.40
CA VAL A 97 6.98 -1.89 7.83
C VAL A 97 7.46 -2.05 9.28
N SER A 98 8.63 -1.47 9.61
CA SER A 98 9.21 -1.56 10.96
C SER A 98 8.31 -0.92 12.04
N THR A 99 7.78 0.28 11.78
CA THR A 99 6.85 0.96 12.68
C THR A 99 5.56 0.17 12.85
N GLY A 100 5.02 -0.39 11.75
CA GLY A 100 3.83 -1.22 11.79
C GLY A 100 4.02 -2.48 12.64
N SER A 101 5.13 -3.19 12.45
CA SER A 101 5.47 -4.38 13.26
C SER A 101 5.63 -4.06 14.75
N GLN A 102 6.31 -2.97 15.09
CA GLN A 102 6.50 -2.55 16.49
C GLN A 102 5.18 -2.15 17.16
N LYS A 103 4.26 -1.49 16.45
CA LYS A 103 2.94 -1.15 16.99
C LYS A 103 2.09 -2.38 17.28
N ILE A 104 2.11 -3.32 16.34
CA ILE A 104 1.43 -4.60 16.47
C ILE A 104 1.95 -5.35 17.72
N GLU A 105 3.27 -5.36 17.93
CA GLU A 105 3.91 -6.02 19.08
C GLU A 105 3.59 -5.31 20.41
N ASN A 106 3.71 -3.97 20.44
CA ASN A 106 3.59 -3.21 21.70
C ASN A 106 2.15 -2.96 22.15
N SER A 107 1.19 -2.86 21.23
CA SER A 107 -0.18 -2.43 21.55
C SER A 107 -1.25 -3.45 21.16
N GLY A 108 -0.90 -4.49 20.39
CA GLY A 108 -1.88 -5.42 19.82
C GLY A 108 -2.90 -4.75 18.90
N ALA A 109 -2.66 -3.49 18.53
CA ALA A 109 -3.52 -2.67 17.70
C ALA A 109 -3.05 -2.73 16.24
N GLU A 110 -4.01 -2.86 15.33
CA GLU A 110 -3.71 -2.85 13.90
C GLU A 110 -3.34 -1.46 13.40
N VAL A 111 -2.45 -1.43 12.41
CA VAL A 111 -2.14 -0.19 11.69
C VAL A 111 -3.33 0.14 10.79
N GLY A 112 -4.09 1.17 11.15
CA GLY A 112 -5.37 1.52 10.54
C GLY A 112 -5.34 2.79 9.69
N GLY A 113 -4.24 3.55 9.66
CA GLY A 113 -4.20 4.79 8.88
C GLY A 113 -2.81 5.38 8.65
N LEU A 114 -2.76 6.38 7.75
CA LEU A 114 -1.54 7.10 7.35
C LEU A 114 -0.74 7.69 8.52
N ASN A 115 -1.44 8.20 9.53
CA ASN A 115 -0.83 8.84 10.71
C ASN A 115 0.01 7.87 11.54
N GLU A 116 -0.07 6.58 11.22
CA GLU A 116 0.67 5.52 11.88
C GLU A 116 1.91 5.08 11.11
N LEU A 117 2.07 5.57 9.88
CA LEU A 117 3.29 5.44 9.10
C LEU A 117 4.24 6.60 9.45
N PRO A 118 5.57 6.40 9.34
CA PRO A 118 6.51 7.50 9.41
C PRO A 118 6.18 8.57 8.37
N PRO A 119 6.53 9.85 8.60
CA PRO A 119 6.32 10.89 7.61
C PRO A 119 7.09 10.54 6.32
N PRO A 120 6.50 10.78 5.14
CA PRO A 120 7.21 10.54 3.88
C PRO A 120 8.41 11.49 3.73
N PRO A 121 9.45 11.06 2.98
CA PRO A 121 10.59 11.91 2.67
C PRO A 121 10.15 13.15 1.88
N PRO A 122 10.87 14.29 1.98
CA PRO A 122 10.57 15.50 1.21
C PRO A 122 10.68 15.29 -0.31
N GLU A 123 11.40 14.25 -0.76
CA GLU A 123 11.50 13.85 -2.16
C GLU A 123 10.24 13.11 -2.67
N VAL A 124 9.29 12.80 -1.79
CA VAL A 124 8.06 12.04 -2.10
C VAL A 124 6.85 12.92 -1.84
N ASN A 125 6.15 13.31 -2.90
CA ASN A 125 4.98 14.16 -2.80
C ASN A 125 3.73 13.33 -2.46
N ILE A 126 3.01 13.66 -1.39
CA ILE A 126 1.69 13.05 -1.15
C ILE A 126 0.67 13.76 -2.03
N VAL A 127 0.01 13.01 -2.90
CA VAL A 127 -1.06 13.50 -3.76
C VAL A 127 -2.39 13.16 -3.10
N VAL A 128 -2.89 14.08 -2.27
CA VAL A 128 -4.23 13.99 -1.66
C VAL A 128 -5.30 14.35 -2.68
#